data_AF-A0A8E5NIL7-F1
#
_entry.id   AF-A0A8E5NIL7-F1
#
_cell.length_a   1.000
_cell.length_b   1.000
_cell.length_c   1.000
_cell.angle_alpha   90.00
_cell.angle_beta   90.00
_cell.angle_gamma   90.00
#
_symmetry.space_group_name_H-M   'P 1'
#
loop_
_entity.id
_entity.type
_entity.pdbx_description
1 polymer ?
#
loop_
_entity_poly.entity_id
_entity_poly.type
_entity_poly.pdbx_seq_one_letter_code
_entity_poly.pdbx_strand_id
1 'polypeptide(L)'
;LYEMSESIDAGILYPFSNVTSLDLSNSYFSLKHALQLLLPFRNKKMDMINFHRVSRNTRSSPENPFKIVITSEMMQFLRTICVKTLIMSYNGIVDAKPNSLFVFDHPECFENIIISANSFWLENTLQYIEVLKLSSTMINLRLFDYSYVPLKFTDMNFILPPNSVILNNHMFY
;
A
#
# COMPACT_ATOMS: atom_id res chain seq x y z
N LEU A 1 -29.65 15.52 9.96
CA LEU A 1 -28.59 15.20 8.98
C LEU A 1 -27.32 14.99 9.78
N TYR A 2 -27.06 13.74 10.16
CA TYR A 2 -25.85 13.39 10.90
C TYR A 2 -24.68 13.47 9.92
N GLU A 3 -23.74 14.40 10.17
CA GLU A 3 -22.39 14.25 9.68
C GLU A 3 -21.84 12.99 10.36
N MET A 4 -21.85 11.87 9.63
CA MET A 4 -21.10 10.69 10.00
C MET A 4 -19.63 11.12 10.01
N SER A 5 -19.09 11.37 11.21
CA SER A 5 -17.71 11.78 11.36
C SER A 5 -16.79 10.73 10.75
N GLU A 6 -15.72 11.18 10.11
CA GLU A 6 -14.61 10.38 9.56
C GLU A 6 -14.02 9.33 10.55
N SER A 7 -14.50 9.30 11.80
CA SER A 7 -14.04 8.46 12.91
C SER A 7 -14.73 7.11 13.08
N ILE A 8 -15.94 6.87 12.52
CA ILE A 8 -16.63 5.59 12.75
C ILE A 8 -15.96 4.46 11.96
N ASP A 9 -15.64 4.68 10.69
CA ASP A 9 -15.04 3.65 9.83
C ASP A 9 -13.59 3.34 10.25
N ALA A 10 -12.78 4.34 10.58
CA ALA A 10 -11.43 4.13 11.12
C ALA A 10 -11.45 3.43 12.49
N GLY A 11 -12.57 3.53 13.21
CA GLY A 11 -12.75 2.96 14.53
C GLY A 11 -13.28 1.52 14.57
N ILE A 12 -13.68 0.96 13.42
CA ILE A 12 -14.26 -0.39 13.37
C ILE A 12 -13.30 -1.47 13.89
N LEU A 13 -11.99 -1.21 13.83
CA LEU A 13 -10.96 -2.13 14.30
C LEU A 13 -10.51 -1.91 15.76
N TYR A 14 -11.07 -0.93 16.49
CA TYR A 14 -10.73 -0.70 17.91
C TYR A 14 -10.93 -1.92 18.82
N PRO A 15 -12.00 -2.73 18.68
CA PRO A 15 -12.18 -3.92 19.52
C PRO A 15 -11.09 -4.99 19.35
N PHE A 16 -10.35 -4.97 18.23
CA PHE A 16 -9.35 -5.99 17.88
C PHE A 16 -7.93 -5.54 18.27
N SER A 17 -7.76 -5.06 19.50
CA SER A 17 -6.53 -4.41 19.96
C SER A 17 -5.29 -5.31 19.97
N ASN A 18 -5.45 -6.64 20.03
CA ASN A 18 -4.38 -7.63 20.08
C ASN A 18 -3.98 -8.20 18.71
N VAL A 19 -4.59 -7.74 17.62
CA VAL A 19 -4.23 -8.18 16.28
C VAL A 19 -2.80 -7.76 15.94
N THR A 20 -1.96 -8.74 15.59
CA THR A 20 -0.59 -8.49 15.10
C THR A 20 -0.47 -8.63 13.59
N SER A 21 -1.49 -9.20 12.93
CA SER A 21 -1.52 -9.41 11.49
C SER A 21 -2.84 -8.92 10.91
N LEU A 22 -2.79 -7.87 10.08
CA LEU A 22 -3.94 -7.33 9.36
C LEU A 22 -3.82 -7.68 7.88
N ASP A 23 -4.77 -8.44 7.36
CA ASP A 23 -4.86 -8.77 5.94
C ASP A 23 -6.16 -8.24 5.35
N LEU A 24 -6.05 -7.28 4.43
CA LEU A 24 -7.15 -6.73 3.65
C LEU A 24 -7.01 -7.05 2.16
N SER A 25 -6.14 -7.99 1.79
CA SER A 25 -5.81 -8.27 0.39
C SER A 25 -7.05 -8.61 -0.44
N ASN A 26 -7.05 -8.15 -1.70
CA ASN A 26 -8.15 -8.32 -2.66
C ASN A 26 -9.51 -7.76 -2.21
N SER A 27 -9.54 -6.92 -1.17
CA SER A 27 -10.74 -6.20 -0.76
C SER A 27 -11.13 -5.11 -1.77
N TYR A 28 -12.27 -4.48 -1.55
CA TYR A 28 -12.81 -3.41 -2.40
C TYR A 28 -12.59 -2.02 -1.77
N PHE A 29 -11.63 -1.88 -0.84
CA PHE A 29 -11.30 -0.61 -0.21
C PHE A 29 -10.28 0.16 -1.05
N SER A 30 -10.50 1.44 -1.32
CA SER A 30 -9.38 2.24 -1.85
C SER A 30 -8.21 2.23 -0.86
N LEU A 31 -6.98 2.30 -1.35
CA LEU A 31 -5.79 2.27 -0.50
C LEU A 31 -5.83 3.37 0.58
N LYS A 32 -6.40 4.54 0.26
CA LYS A 32 -6.62 5.63 1.24
C LYS A 32 -7.44 5.15 2.44
N HIS A 33 -8.57 4.48 2.21
CA HIS A 33 -9.41 3.98 3.31
C HIS A 33 -8.75 2.82 4.05
N ALA A 34 -8.08 1.91 3.34
CA ALA A 34 -7.33 0.82 3.98
C ALA A 34 -6.26 1.34 4.94
N LEU A 35 -5.56 2.42 4.58
CA LEU A 35 -4.59 3.09 5.45
C LEU A 35 -5.24 3.76 6.67
N GLN A 36 -6.45 4.33 6.53
CA GLN A 36 -7.19 4.92 7.65
C GLN A 36 -7.61 3.88 8.69
N LEU A 37 -7.89 2.64 8.27
CA LEU A 37 -8.20 1.52 9.18
C LEU A 37 -7.04 1.16 10.11
N LEU A 38 -5.83 1.69 9.88
CA LEU A 38 -4.67 1.49 10.76
C LEU A 38 -4.70 2.33 12.05
N LEU A 39 -5.63 3.28 12.17
CA LEU A 39 -5.75 4.17 13.33
C LEU A 39 -5.66 3.43 14.69
N PRO A 40 -6.34 2.29 14.92
CA PRO A 40 -6.28 1.56 16.19
C PRO A 40 -4.94 0.85 16.47
N PHE A 41 -4.08 0.74 15.45
CA PHE A 41 -2.78 0.07 15.53
C PHE A 41 -1.58 1.03 15.61
N ARG A 42 -1.82 2.34 15.62
CA ARG A 42 -0.76 3.35 15.79
C ARG A 42 0.13 3.04 17.00
N ASN A 43 1.44 3.22 16.86
CA ASN A 43 2.45 2.93 17.88
C ASN A 43 2.47 1.48 18.40
N LYS A 44 1.95 0.50 17.63
CA LYS A 44 2.02 -0.93 17.98
C LYS A 44 3.10 -1.65 17.18
N LYS A 45 3.44 -2.84 17.68
CA LYS A 45 4.21 -3.84 16.93
C LYS A 45 3.26 -4.76 16.19
N MET A 46 3.49 -4.93 14.90
CA MET A 46 2.72 -5.83 14.04
C MET A 46 3.67 -6.76 13.27
N ASP A 47 3.26 -8.00 13.06
CA ASP A 47 3.98 -8.94 12.22
C ASP A 47 3.69 -8.66 10.74
N MET A 48 2.45 -8.32 10.39
CA MET A 48 2.05 -8.13 8.99
C MET A 48 0.96 -7.09 8.81
N ILE A 49 1.12 -6.27 7.77
CA ILE A 49 0.05 -5.46 7.17
C ILE A 49 0.02 -5.77 5.67
N ASN A 50 -1.09 -6.35 5.21
CA ASN A 50 -1.27 -6.76 3.82
C ASN A 50 -2.40 -6.00 3.15
N PHE A 51 -2.03 -5.08 2.25
CA PHE A 51 -2.91 -4.30 1.38
C PHE A 51 -2.73 -4.67 -0.09
N HIS A 52 -2.35 -5.91 -0.39
CA HIS A 52 -2.26 -6.37 -1.78
C HIS A 52 -3.59 -6.18 -2.51
N ARG A 53 -3.60 -5.37 -3.57
CA ARG A 53 -4.75 -5.18 -4.47
C ARG A 53 -6.06 -4.77 -3.75
N VAL A 54 -5.99 -3.83 -2.80
CA VAL A 54 -7.20 -3.29 -2.15
C VAL A 54 -7.97 -2.34 -3.05
N SER A 55 -7.28 -1.58 -3.92
CA SER A 55 -7.90 -0.62 -4.84
C SER A 55 -8.52 -1.28 -6.08
N ARG A 56 -9.25 -2.38 -5.88
CA ARG A 56 -9.88 -3.15 -6.95
C ARG A 56 -11.14 -2.44 -7.43
N ASN A 57 -11.32 -2.32 -8.74
CA ASN A 57 -12.58 -1.86 -9.31
C ASN A 57 -13.70 -2.90 -9.08
N THR A 58 -14.93 -2.50 -9.35
CA THR A 58 -16.10 -3.39 -9.35
C THR A 58 -15.85 -4.68 -10.16
N ARG A 59 -16.60 -5.75 -9.86
CA ARG A 59 -16.44 -7.07 -10.50
C ARG A 59 -16.43 -7.02 -12.05
N SER A 60 -17.02 -5.99 -12.65
CA SER A 60 -17.16 -5.79 -14.09
C SER A 60 -15.96 -5.12 -14.78
N SER A 61 -14.96 -4.63 -14.06
CA SER A 61 -13.75 -4.03 -14.65
C SER A 61 -12.50 -4.56 -13.92
N PRO A 62 -11.68 -5.42 -14.54
CA PRO A 62 -10.51 -6.00 -13.86
C PRO A 62 -9.33 -5.02 -13.75
N GLU A 63 -9.37 -3.89 -14.46
CA GLU A 63 -8.35 -2.86 -14.46
C GLU A 63 -8.44 -2.05 -13.16
N ASN A 64 -7.28 -1.71 -12.57
CA ASN A 64 -7.22 -0.77 -11.46
C ASN A 64 -7.33 0.66 -12.02
N PRO A 65 -8.47 1.35 -11.86
CA PRO A 65 -8.72 2.64 -12.51
C PRO A 65 -8.05 3.79 -11.75
N PHE A 66 -7.46 3.52 -10.58
CA PHE A 66 -6.99 4.55 -9.68
C PHE A 66 -5.48 4.74 -9.82
N LYS A 67 -5.09 5.91 -10.36
CA LYS A 67 -3.73 6.43 -10.19
C LYS A 67 -3.64 7.07 -8.81
N ILE A 68 -2.90 6.45 -7.90
CA ILE A 68 -2.78 6.90 -6.51
C ILE A 68 -1.45 7.62 -6.32
N VAL A 69 -1.52 8.84 -5.77
CA VAL A 69 -0.34 9.56 -5.27
C VAL A 69 -0.37 9.49 -3.74
N ILE A 70 0.64 8.86 -3.14
CA ILE A 70 0.73 8.72 -1.68
C ILE A 70 1.07 10.08 -1.05
N THR A 71 0.38 10.44 0.03
CA THR A 71 0.63 11.66 0.80
C THR A 71 0.99 11.32 2.24
N SER A 72 1.60 12.27 2.96
CA SER A 72 1.94 12.09 4.38
C SER A 72 0.71 11.88 5.25
N GLU A 73 -0.43 12.49 4.90
CA GLU A 73 -1.72 12.29 5.56
C GLU A 73 -2.21 10.84 5.41
N MET A 74 -2.09 10.25 4.21
CA MET A 74 -2.45 8.85 3.99
C MET A 74 -1.58 7.91 4.83
N MET A 75 -0.31 8.22 4.99
CA MET A 75 0.66 7.40 5.73
C MET A 75 0.66 7.66 7.24
N GLN A 76 -0.13 8.61 7.75
CA GLN A 76 0.01 9.14 9.11
C GLN A 76 -0.09 8.09 10.23
N PHE A 77 -0.86 7.01 10.02
CA PHE A 77 -0.96 5.93 10.98
C PHE A 77 0.13 4.88 10.74
N LEU A 78 0.30 4.44 9.49
CA LEU A 78 1.28 3.42 9.12
C LEU A 78 2.71 3.80 9.51
N ARG A 79 3.10 5.07 9.37
CA ARG A 79 4.44 5.56 9.72
C ARG A 79 4.84 5.27 11.18
N THR A 80 3.85 5.19 12.07
CA THR A 80 4.05 5.01 13.52
C THR A 80 4.09 3.54 13.95
N ILE A 81 3.77 2.62 13.04
CA ILE A 81 3.67 1.19 13.34
C ILE A 81 5.03 0.53 13.11
N CYS A 82 5.52 -0.19 14.11
CA CYS A 82 6.66 -1.08 13.96
C CYS A 82 6.18 -2.38 13.33
N VAL A 83 6.26 -2.49 11.99
CA VAL A 83 5.76 -3.66 11.23
C VAL A 83 6.91 -4.44 10.59
N LYS A 84 6.86 -5.78 10.69
CA LYS A 84 7.87 -6.63 10.05
C LYS A 84 7.63 -6.80 8.55
N THR A 85 6.40 -7.08 8.15
CA THR A 85 6.03 -7.32 6.75
C THR A 85 4.96 -6.34 6.29
N LEU A 86 5.30 -5.50 5.30
CA LEU A 86 4.36 -4.57 4.67
C LEU A 86 4.17 -4.92 3.19
N ILE A 87 2.92 -5.11 2.79
CA ILE A 87 2.54 -5.42 1.41
C ILE A 87 1.57 -4.34 0.92
N MET A 88 1.97 -3.58 -0.10
CA MET A 88 1.16 -2.57 -0.78
C MET A 88 1.17 -2.74 -2.30
N SER A 89 1.43 -3.96 -2.77
CA SER A 89 1.49 -4.28 -4.20
C SER A 89 0.12 -4.20 -4.89
N TYR A 90 0.14 -3.95 -6.21
CA TYR A 90 -1.07 -3.90 -7.06
C TYR A 90 -2.12 -2.87 -6.66
N ASN A 91 -1.71 -1.71 -6.13
CA ASN A 91 -2.63 -0.65 -5.73
C ASN A 91 -2.73 0.51 -6.70
N GLY A 92 -1.98 0.51 -7.81
CA GLY A 92 -2.03 1.60 -8.78
C GLY A 92 -1.33 2.85 -8.26
N ILE A 93 -0.37 2.69 -7.35
CA ILE A 93 0.45 3.80 -6.88
C ILE A 93 1.34 4.26 -8.04
N VAL A 94 1.24 5.53 -8.40
CA VAL A 94 2.02 6.12 -9.50
C VAL A 94 3.11 7.06 -9.00
N ASP A 95 2.93 7.64 -7.81
CA ASP A 95 3.81 8.65 -7.26
C ASP A 95 3.65 8.78 -5.73
N ALA A 96 4.56 9.49 -5.06
CA ALA A 96 4.51 9.80 -3.64
C ALA A 96 4.96 11.24 -3.38
N LYS A 97 4.21 12.01 -2.58
CA LYS A 97 4.65 13.35 -2.17
C LYS A 97 5.90 13.24 -1.27
N PRO A 98 6.78 14.26 -1.23
CA PRO A 98 7.90 14.26 -0.30
C PRO A 98 7.46 14.03 1.15
N ASN A 99 8.29 13.35 1.92
CA ASN A 99 8.08 12.96 3.31
C ASN A 99 6.81 12.11 3.52
N SER A 100 6.52 11.17 2.61
CA SER A 100 5.35 10.30 2.70
C SER A 100 5.69 8.80 2.73
N LEU A 101 5.69 8.12 1.58
CA LEU A 101 5.75 6.66 1.48
C LEU A 101 7.00 6.04 2.10
N PHE A 102 8.13 6.74 2.06
CA PHE A 102 9.43 6.24 2.48
C PHE A 102 9.91 6.85 3.80
N VAL A 103 8.99 7.39 4.61
CA VAL A 103 9.30 7.99 5.92
C VAL A 103 8.52 7.26 7.00
N PHE A 104 9.26 6.53 7.84
CA PHE A 104 8.73 5.74 8.95
C PHE A 104 9.44 6.11 10.24
N ASP A 105 8.75 6.01 11.36
CA ASP A 105 9.31 6.30 12.69
C ASP A 105 10.08 5.08 13.23
N HIS A 106 9.79 3.87 12.71
CA HIS A 106 10.40 2.60 13.08
C HIS A 106 10.91 1.78 11.87
N PRO A 107 11.78 2.33 11.01
CA PRO A 107 12.30 1.63 9.84
C PRO A 107 13.09 0.37 10.19
N GLU A 108 13.67 0.29 11.39
CA GLU A 108 14.40 -0.86 11.91
C GLU A 108 13.53 -2.12 12.06
N CYS A 109 12.21 -1.98 12.11
CA CYS A 109 11.30 -3.11 12.31
C CYS A 109 11.05 -3.92 11.03
N PHE A 110 11.30 -3.35 9.84
CA PHE A 110 10.99 -4.02 8.59
C PHE A 110 11.94 -5.18 8.30
N GLU A 111 11.35 -6.33 8.00
CA GLU A 111 12.02 -7.49 7.43
C GLU A 111 11.65 -7.67 5.96
N ASN A 112 10.40 -7.36 5.58
CA ASN A 112 9.90 -7.52 4.22
C ASN A 112 9.05 -6.32 3.80
N ILE A 113 9.35 -5.76 2.63
CA ILE A 113 8.53 -4.72 1.99
C ILE A 113 8.24 -5.14 0.55
N ILE A 114 6.96 -5.18 0.22
CA ILE A 114 6.46 -5.58 -1.10
C ILE A 114 5.55 -4.48 -1.62
N ILE A 115 6.10 -3.64 -2.48
CA ILE A 115 5.43 -2.50 -3.13
C ILE A 115 5.48 -2.61 -4.66
N SER A 116 5.80 -3.79 -5.18
CA SER A 116 5.81 -4.13 -6.61
C SER A 116 4.44 -4.06 -7.29
N ALA A 117 4.44 -4.12 -8.62
CA ALA A 117 3.26 -3.96 -9.47
C ALA A 117 2.49 -2.65 -9.21
N ASN A 118 3.26 -1.60 -8.91
CA ASN A 118 2.88 -0.21 -8.92
C ASN A 118 3.72 0.52 -9.99
N SER A 119 3.27 1.68 -10.45
CA SER A 119 3.88 2.42 -11.55
C SER A 119 4.65 3.64 -11.07
N PHE A 120 5.53 3.46 -10.08
CA PHE A 120 6.29 4.57 -9.52
C PHE A 120 7.09 5.28 -10.60
N TRP A 121 6.77 6.54 -10.83
CA TRP A 121 7.52 7.39 -11.74
C TRP A 121 8.58 8.17 -10.95
N LEU A 122 9.83 7.75 -11.08
CA LEU A 122 10.97 8.35 -10.38
C LEU A 122 11.47 9.60 -11.11
N GLU A 123 10.62 10.62 -11.24
CA GLU A 123 11.02 11.94 -11.78
C GLU A 123 11.61 12.85 -10.69
N ASN A 124 11.26 12.60 -9.42
CA ASN A 124 11.60 13.50 -8.33
C ASN A 124 12.85 13.06 -7.56
N THR A 125 13.93 13.86 -7.66
CA THR A 125 15.19 13.67 -6.92
C THR A 125 14.98 13.52 -5.40
N LEU A 126 13.95 14.14 -4.83
CA LEU A 126 13.66 14.05 -3.39
C LEU A 126 13.21 12.65 -2.98
N GLN A 127 12.36 11.98 -3.77
CA GLN A 127 11.95 10.61 -3.47
C GLN A 127 13.12 9.65 -3.55
N TYR A 128 14.01 9.85 -4.53
CA TYR A 128 15.23 9.04 -4.62
C TYR A 128 16.08 9.17 -3.35
N ILE A 129 16.25 10.39 -2.82
CA ILE A 129 16.95 10.63 -1.55
C ILE A 129 16.24 9.94 -0.38
N GLU A 130 14.90 9.95 -0.33
CA GLU A 130 14.13 9.27 0.71
C GLU A 130 14.31 7.76 0.67
N VAL A 131 14.27 7.15 -0.52
CA VAL A 131 14.55 5.70 -0.68
C VAL A 131 15.96 5.37 -0.20
N LEU A 132 16.96 6.20 -0.52
CA LEU A 132 18.34 6.00 -0.04
C LEU A 132 18.44 6.11 1.49
N LYS A 133 17.82 7.12 2.10
CA LYS A 133 17.77 7.27 3.58
C LYS A 133 17.06 6.10 4.25
N LEU A 134 15.96 5.64 3.65
CA LEU A 134 15.22 4.50 4.15
C LEU A 134 16.09 3.23 4.11
N SER A 135 16.77 2.99 2.99
CA SER A 135 17.63 1.81 2.83
C SER A 135 18.79 1.75 3.84
N SER A 136 19.32 2.90 4.28
CA SER A 136 20.38 2.94 5.30
C SER A 136 19.88 2.74 6.72
N THR A 137 18.57 2.84 6.96
CA THR A 137 17.96 2.70 8.31
C THR A 137 17.26 1.36 8.53
N MET A 138 16.91 0.64 7.46
CA MET A 138 16.27 -0.67 7.51
C MET A 138 17.28 -1.81 7.73
N ILE A 139 17.91 -1.84 8.89
CA ILE A 139 18.98 -2.79 9.21
C ILE A 139 18.57 -4.27 9.20
N ASN A 140 17.27 -4.57 9.32
CA ASN A 140 16.74 -5.93 9.39
C ASN A 140 16.08 -6.39 8.07
N LEU A 141 16.15 -5.58 7.01
CA LEU A 141 15.49 -5.86 5.74
C LEU A 141 16.09 -7.09 5.05
N ARG A 142 15.23 -8.05 4.72
CA ARG A 142 15.57 -9.29 4.00
C ARG A 142 14.98 -9.32 2.61
N LEU A 143 13.82 -8.71 2.42
CA LEU A 143 13.14 -8.60 1.13
C LEU A 143 12.71 -7.17 0.86
N PHE A 144 13.15 -6.64 -0.28
CA PHE A 144 12.66 -5.39 -0.84
C PHE A 144 12.20 -5.63 -2.27
N ASP A 145 10.90 -5.78 -2.46
CA ASP A 145 10.28 -5.96 -3.77
C ASP A 145 9.60 -4.66 -4.20
N TYR A 146 10.29 -3.92 -5.08
CA TYR A 146 9.91 -2.59 -5.55
C TYR A 146 10.00 -2.51 -7.07
N SER A 147 8.91 -2.09 -7.72
CA SER A 147 8.86 -1.84 -9.16
C SER A 147 8.82 -0.34 -9.42
N TYR A 148 9.71 0.17 -10.28
CA TYR A 148 9.67 1.55 -10.75
C TYR A 148 9.85 1.61 -12.26
N VAL A 149 9.36 2.68 -12.87
CA VAL A 149 9.58 2.97 -14.30
C VAL A 149 10.86 3.81 -14.43
N PRO A 150 11.96 3.28 -15.01
CA PRO A 150 13.18 4.06 -15.17
C PRO A 150 12.98 5.15 -16.23
N LEU A 151 13.52 6.35 -15.99
CA LEU A 151 13.41 7.52 -16.89
C LEU A 151 13.80 7.26 -18.35
N LYS A 152 14.64 6.26 -18.61
CA LYS A 152 15.08 5.88 -19.96
C LYS A 152 14.02 5.11 -20.78
N PHE A 153 12.92 4.71 -20.16
CA PHE A 153 11.86 3.90 -20.79
C PHE A 153 10.53 4.66 -20.76
N THR A 154 10.40 5.69 -21.59
CA THR A 154 9.21 6.56 -21.69
C THR A 154 8.01 5.90 -22.38
N ASP A 155 8.24 4.79 -23.09
CA ASP A 155 7.25 4.21 -23.99
C ASP A 155 6.44 3.05 -23.34
N MET A 156 6.53 2.91 -22.01
CA MET A 156 5.89 1.81 -21.30
C MET A 156 4.47 2.16 -20.87
N ASN A 157 3.50 1.57 -21.56
CA ASN A 157 2.14 1.42 -21.03
C ASN A 157 2.17 0.47 -19.82
N PHE A 158 1.33 0.73 -18.82
CA PHE A 158 1.18 -0.18 -17.68
C PHE A 158 0.66 -1.54 -18.15
N ILE A 159 1.51 -2.57 -18.14
CA ILE A 159 1.13 -3.93 -18.46
C ILE A 159 0.80 -4.62 -17.14
N LEU A 160 -0.50 -4.84 -16.87
CA LEU A 160 -0.92 -5.75 -15.81
C LEU A 160 -0.42 -7.16 -16.14
N PRO A 161 0.04 -7.95 -15.14
CA PRO A 161 0.41 -9.32 -15.39
C PRO A 161 -0.76 -10.08 -16.00
N PRO A 162 -0.52 -10.92 -17.02
CA PRO A 162 -1.57 -11.75 -17.60
C PRO A 162 -2.01 -12.76 -16.53
N ASN A 163 -3.19 -12.52 -15.93
CA ASN A 163 -4.13 -13.49 -15.32
C ASN A 163 -5.18 -12.82 -14.40
N SER A 164 -5.83 -11.76 -14.85
CA SER A 164 -7.08 -11.27 -14.24
C SER A 164 -8.35 -11.78 -14.95
N VAL A 165 -8.20 -12.57 -16.01
CA VAL A 165 -9.26 -13.33 -16.67
C VAL A 165 -9.28 -14.74 -16.10
N ILE A 166 -9.80 -14.92 -14.90
CA ILE A 166 -10.26 -16.26 -14.50
C ILE A 166 -11.53 -16.52 -15.31
N LEU A 167 -11.47 -17.57 -16.13
CA LEU A 167 -12.55 -18.09 -16.96
C LEU A 167 -13.86 -18.20 -16.17
N ASN A 168 -14.85 -17.36 -16.49
CA ASN A 168 -16.25 -17.72 -16.31
C ASN A 168 -16.71 -18.47 -17.57
N ASN A 169 -16.29 -19.72 -17.71
CA ASN A 169 -16.78 -20.64 -18.75
C ASN A 169 -17.41 -21.91 -18.16
N HIS A 170 -17.93 -21.82 -16.94
CA HIS A 170 -18.85 -22.83 -16.41
C HIS A 170 -20.01 -22.12 -15.73
N MET A 171 -21.09 -21.93 -16.47
CA MET A 171 -22.49 -21.99 -16.01
C MET A 171 -23.41 -21.87 -17.25
N PHE A 172 -23.40 -22.93 -18.05
CA PHE A 172 -24.59 -23.37 -18.78
C PHE A 172 -25.00 -24.68 -18.12
N TYR A 173 -26.02 -24.64 -17.27
CA TYR A 173 -27.08 -25.63 -17.10
C TYR A 173 -28.22 -24.95 -16.35
#